data_AF-B7FZP7-F1
#
_entry.id   AF-B7FZP7-F1
#
_cell.length_a   1.000
_cell.length_b   1.000
_cell.length_c   1.000
_cell.angle_alpha   90.00
_cell.angle_beta   90.00
_cell.angle_gamma   90.00
#
_symmetry.space_group_name_H-M   'P 1'
#
loop_
_entity.id
_entity.type
_entity.pdbx_description
1 polymer ?
#
loop_
_entity_poly.entity_id
_entity_poly.type
_entity_poly.pdbx_seq_one_letter_code
_entity_poly.pdbx_strand_id
1 'polypeptide(L)'
;MNMVSLDISKRSIGLDSVNVSFLRDEGTQAGKKPFPLVITPRWESSLSFLTTWMEANRAWLDERLLQYGAVLIRGFEIDSGADMQKAMRSFQPKLNNTYRGTSPRNLIPGTEYIFSAAEVPVNYPIAQHLEMSFLPAPPKQLFFGCLQPSQSTGGETALADFRKVYQDLPCDLRQKLLEKGVRYTRTHYKQGARFTYDVASMLSWSELFGTSDKATVERMCAAEGTPVQWTGDDTFVSITQASPYQLHPVTKEPVWFNHIQVFHWTTFTAELWFSWKRTRDWRLLIHCFFVTCFCLIKYGMLGHRMSLHSTFGDGEEISVAEMNKIRHAIHRNMVFSRWEKGDVMLIDNFSTSHGRQPTYDKGRKIVVAWADPMVKTNEFVTNTTAVAIQNEARIVVNESEFVHMENPQERTPPSTLTKEESDVLQEQLSTKNSILQNYGGMNPQDEIFESTILVMKRIVAEAERKSHKKSFSQPSLMHLSQVWES
;
A
#
# COMPACT_ATOMS: atom_id res chain seq x y z
N MET A 1 -21.74 14.92 23.83
CA MET A 1 -22.16 15.86 22.78
C MET A 1 -21.26 17.08 22.80
N ASN A 2 -20.30 17.18 21.89
CA ASN A 2 -19.63 18.42 21.55
C ASN A 2 -19.60 18.48 20.03
N MET A 3 -20.63 19.08 19.44
CA MET A 3 -20.64 19.47 18.05
C MET A 3 -19.56 20.53 17.87
N VAL A 4 -18.45 20.14 17.23
CA VAL A 4 -17.57 21.13 16.58
C VAL A 4 -18.39 21.73 15.44
N SER A 5 -18.91 22.94 15.64
CA SER A 5 -19.53 23.71 14.56
C SER A 5 -18.44 24.02 13.53
N LEU A 6 -18.46 23.27 12.43
CA LEU A 6 -17.66 23.55 11.25
C LEU A 6 -18.09 24.92 10.71
N ASP A 7 -17.14 25.85 10.67
CA ASP A 7 -17.31 27.15 10.04
C ASP A 7 -17.31 26.95 8.50
N ILE A 8 -18.51 26.75 7.93
CA ILE A 8 -18.77 26.55 6.48
C ILE A 8 -18.49 27.84 5.66
N SER A 9 -17.95 28.91 6.26
CA SER A 9 -17.85 30.23 5.62
C SER A 9 -16.69 30.41 4.63
N LYS A 10 -15.80 29.43 4.44
CA LYS A 10 -14.82 29.47 3.33
C LYS A 10 -15.46 29.04 1.99
N ARG A 11 -16.23 29.98 1.43
CA ARG A 11 -16.78 30.08 0.07
C ARG A 11 -16.33 28.98 -0.92
N SER A 12 -17.00 27.82 -0.90
CA SER A 12 -17.04 26.94 -2.06
C SER A 12 -17.98 27.54 -3.09
N ILE A 13 -17.48 27.85 -4.28
CA ILE A 13 -18.27 28.49 -5.35
C ILE A 13 -18.65 27.43 -6.37
N GLY A 14 -19.94 27.35 -6.71
CA GLY A 14 -20.40 26.53 -7.83
C GLY A 14 -20.30 25.02 -7.60
N LEU A 15 -20.47 24.48 -6.39
CA LEU A 15 -20.47 23.02 -6.19
C LEU A 15 -21.61 22.31 -6.95
N ASP A 16 -22.67 23.03 -7.29
CA ASP A 16 -23.81 22.62 -8.12
C ASP A 16 -23.49 22.61 -9.63
N SER A 17 -22.31 23.09 -10.03
CA SER A 17 -21.83 23.01 -11.43
C SER A 17 -21.14 21.68 -11.77
N VAL A 18 -20.89 20.85 -10.76
CA VAL A 18 -20.33 19.49 -10.90
C VAL A 18 -21.26 18.46 -10.27
N ASN A 19 -21.06 17.20 -10.64
CA ASN A 19 -21.66 16.06 -9.95
C ASN A 19 -20.64 15.49 -8.98
N VAL A 20 -21.07 15.25 -7.75
CA VAL A 20 -20.27 14.61 -6.71
C VAL A 20 -20.91 13.28 -6.40
N SER A 21 -20.15 12.21 -6.60
CA SER A 21 -20.57 10.85 -6.32
C SER A 21 -19.39 10.08 -5.75
N PHE A 22 -19.51 8.77 -5.67
CA PHE A 22 -18.39 7.91 -5.34
C PHE A 22 -18.28 6.79 -6.35
N LEU A 23 -17.08 6.23 -6.46
CA LEU A 23 -16.84 5.10 -7.33
C LEU A 23 -17.73 3.93 -6.86
N ARG A 24 -18.66 3.54 -7.71
CA ARG A 24 -19.48 2.35 -7.49
C ARG A 24 -18.61 1.15 -7.84
N ASP A 25 -18.26 0.35 -6.84
CA ASP A 25 -17.64 -0.95 -7.09
C ASP A 25 -18.73 -1.89 -7.63
N GLU A 26 -18.46 -2.61 -8.72
CA GLU A 26 -19.39 -3.59 -9.30
C GLU A 26 -19.61 -4.81 -8.38
N GLY A 27 -18.99 -4.84 -7.19
CA GLY A 27 -19.10 -5.95 -6.23
C GLY A 27 -19.20 -5.60 -4.74
N THR A 28 -19.32 -4.34 -4.31
CA THR A 28 -19.43 -4.04 -2.87
C THR A 28 -20.86 -4.16 -2.35
N GLN A 29 -21.04 -5.02 -1.34
CA GLN A 29 -22.21 -5.02 -0.47
C GLN A 29 -22.41 -3.64 0.18
N ALA A 30 -23.66 -3.23 0.31
CA ALA A 30 -24.08 -1.99 0.96
C ALA A 30 -23.45 -1.88 2.36
N GLY A 31 -22.72 -0.78 2.63
CA GLY A 31 -22.20 -0.46 3.98
C GLY A 31 -20.75 0.02 4.06
N LYS A 32 -19.93 -0.14 3.01
CA LYS A 32 -18.57 0.45 3.01
C LYS A 32 -18.62 1.94 2.64
N LYS A 33 -18.02 2.81 3.47
CA LYS A 33 -17.82 4.23 3.13
C LYS A 33 -17.20 4.32 1.74
N PRO A 34 -17.83 5.05 0.82
CA PRO A 34 -17.47 4.96 -0.59
C PRO A 34 -16.20 5.78 -0.86
N PHE A 35 -15.27 5.20 -1.62
CA PHE A 35 -13.88 5.64 -1.80
C PHE A 35 -13.41 5.16 -3.18
N PRO A 36 -12.78 6.01 -4.03
CA PRO A 36 -12.62 7.46 -3.90
C PRO A 36 -13.91 8.26 -4.14
N LEU A 37 -13.90 9.54 -3.75
CA LEU A 37 -14.90 10.51 -4.21
C LEU A 37 -14.72 10.74 -5.70
N VAL A 38 -15.80 10.85 -6.47
CA VAL A 38 -15.76 11.07 -7.92
C VAL A 38 -16.45 12.39 -8.25
N ILE A 39 -15.77 13.23 -9.02
CA ILE A 39 -16.26 14.51 -9.50
C ILE A 39 -16.32 14.47 -11.03
N THR A 40 -17.51 14.73 -11.58
CA THR A 40 -17.73 14.80 -13.04
C THR A 40 -18.40 16.12 -13.42
N PRO A 41 -18.26 16.60 -14.67
CA PRO A 41 -18.96 17.81 -15.10
C PRO A 41 -20.47 17.58 -15.05
N ARG A 42 -21.23 18.62 -14.70
CA ARG A 42 -22.69 18.60 -14.85
C ARG A 42 -23.14 19.21 -16.17
N TRP A 43 -22.53 20.34 -16.55
CA TRP A 43 -22.92 21.11 -17.73
C TRP A 43 -21.74 21.45 -18.63
N GLU A 44 -20.59 21.82 -18.05
CA GLU A 44 -19.39 22.22 -18.78
C GLU A 44 -18.21 21.30 -18.44
N SER A 45 -17.59 20.74 -19.48
CA SER A 45 -16.46 19.79 -19.40
C SER A 45 -15.10 20.42 -19.73
N SER A 46 -15.06 21.71 -20.06
CA SER A 46 -13.84 22.36 -20.56
C SER A 46 -12.73 22.37 -19.51
N LEU A 47 -11.47 22.24 -19.96
CA LEU A 47 -10.31 22.37 -19.09
C LEU A 47 -10.31 23.72 -18.36
N SER A 48 -10.72 24.80 -19.03
CA SER A 48 -10.77 26.14 -18.45
C SER A 48 -11.73 26.22 -17.27
N PHE A 49 -12.93 25.64 -17.42
CA PHE A 49 -13.90 25.51 -16.35
C PHE A 49 -13.32 24.71 -15.19
N LEU A 50 -12.76 23.51 -15.47
CA LEU A 50 -12.18 22.65 -14.44
C LEU A 50 -11.12 23.38 -13.64
N THR A 51 -10.15 24.03 -14.30
CA THR A 51 -9.05 24.71 -13.62
C THR A 51 -9.54 25.85 -12.75
N THR A 52 -10.48 26.66 -13.26
CA THR A 52 -11.07 27.78 -12.50
C THR A 52 -11.85 27.27 -11.30
N TRP A 53 -12.62 26.19 -11.49
CA TRP A 53 -13.42 25.58 -10.44
C TRP A 53 -12.55 24.96 -9.34
N MET A 54 -11.50 24.21 -9.71
CA MET A 54 -10.57 23.60 -8.75
C MET A 54 -9.82 24.67 -7.97
N GLU A 55 -9.41 25.77 -8.60
CA GLU A 55 -8.76 26.91 -7.94
C GLU A 55 -9.65 27.57 -6.89
N ALA A 56 -10.92 27.80 -7.24
CA ALA A 56 -11.91 28.39 -6.34
C ALA A 56 -12.29 27.44 -5.18
N ASN A 57 -12.20 26.12 -5.39
CA ASN A 57 -12.64 25.11 -4.44
C ASN A 57 -11.49 24.30 -3.78
N ARG A 58 -10.24 24.80 -3.83
CA ARG A 58 -9.07 24.11 -3.24
C ARG A 58 -9.28 23.66 -1.79
N ALA A 59 -9.78 24.56 -0.95
CA ALA A 59 -10.01 24.26 0.47
C ALA A 59 -11.01 23.11 0.65
N TRP A 60 -12.10 23.12 -0.12
CA TRP A 60 -13.09 22.06 -0.11
C TRP A 60 -12.50 20.74 -0.62
N LEU A 61 -11.71 20.75 -1.70
CA LEU A 61 -11.01 19.57 -2.22
C LEU A 61 -9.99 19.00 -1.21
N ASP A 62 -9.24 19.85 -0.52
CA ASP A 62 -8.33 19.44 0.55
C ASP A 62 -9.10 18.75 1.70
N GLU A 63 -10.25 19.28 2.11
CA GLU A 63 -11.11 18.63 3.10
C GLU A 63 -11.63 17.27 2.61
N ARG A 64 -12.06 17.19 1.34
CA ARG A 64 -12.49 15.91 0.74
C ARG A 64 -11.35 14.90 0.69
N LEU A 65 -10.13 15.32 0.38
CA LEU A 65 -8.95 14.46 0.40
C LEU A 65 -8.62 13.97 1.82
N LEU A 66 -8.69 14.83 2.84
CA LEU A 66 -8.51 14.39 4.23
C LEU A 66 -9.59 13.41 4.68
N GLN A 67 -10.84 13.64 4.26
CA GLN A 67 -11.97 12.81 4.64
C GLN A 67 -11.93 11.43 3.94
N TYR A 68 -11.76 11.44 2.62
CA TYR A 68 -11.90 10.24 1.79
C TYR A 68 -10.58 9.61 1.38
N GLY A 69 -9.46 10.33 1.46
CA GLY A 69 -8.13 9.84 1.07
C GLY A 69 -7.81 10.02 -0.42
N ALA A 70 -8.82 9.97 -1.30
CA ALA A 70 -8.64 10.20 -2.74
C ALA A 70 -9.88 10.81 -3.41
N VAL A 71 -9.63 11.58 -4.47
CA VAL A 71 -10.65 12.21 -5.33
C VAL A 71 -10.31 11.94 -6.79
N LEU A 72 -11.24 11.34 -7.53
CA LEU A 72 -11.15 11.13 -8.97
C LEU A 72 -11.92 12.23 -9.70
N ILE A 73 -11.24 12.98 -10.55
CA ILE A 73 -11.81 13.93 -11.49
C ILE A 73 -11.96 13.21 -12.83
N ARG A 74 -13.16 13.16 -13.39
CA ARG A 74 -13.49 12.39 -14.60
C ARG A 74 -14.42 13.14 -15.55
N GLY A 75 -14.25 12.91 -16.84
CA GLY A 75 -15.15 13.42 -17.89
C GLY A 75 -14.87 14.85 -18.34
N PHE A 76 -13.74 15.43 -17.94
CA PHE A 76 -13.28 16.74 -18.41
C PHE A 76 -12.33 16.60 -19.60
N GLU A 77 -12.25 17.65 -20.41
CA GLU A 77 -11.44 17.73 -21.62
C GLU A 77 -9.95 17.91 -21.28
N ILE A 78 -9.27 16.80 -20.98
CA ILE A 78 -7.83 16.76 -20.66
C ILE A 78 -7.13 15.78 -21.60
N ASP A 79 -6.42 16.31 -22.59
CA ASP A 79 -5.93 15.50 -23.72
C ASP A 79 -4.42 15.30 -23.75
N SER A 80 -3.67 16.13 -23.05
CA SER A 80 -2.21 16.16 -23.11
C SER A 80 -1.54 16.22 -21.73
N GLY A 81 -0.23 15.96 -21.70
CA GLY A 81 0.57 16.17 -20.48
C GLY A 81 0.54 17.62 -19.98
N ALA A 82 0.46 18.60 -20.89
CA ALA A 82 0.34 20.01 -20.53
C ALA A 82 -1.01 20.32 -19.86
N ASP A 83 -2.10 19.74 -20.36
CA ASP A 83 -3.43 19.86 -19.75
C ASP A 83 -3.48 19.22 -18.37
N MET A 84 -2.87 18.04 -18.22
CA MET A 84 -2.70 17.36 -16.93
C MET A 84 -1.95 18.24 -15.93
N GLN A 85 -0.85 18.86 -16.35
CA GLN A 85 -0.12 19.81 -15.51
C GLN A 85 -0.99 20.99 -15.10
N LYS A 86 -1.74 21.58 -16.03
CA LYS A 86 -2.61 22.71 -15.75
C LYS A 86 -3.69 22.33 -14.74
N ALA A 87 -4.36 21.20 -14.91
CA ALA A 87 -5.36 20.68 -13.98
C ALA A 87 -4.77 20.40 -12.58
N MET A 88 -3.66 19.67 -12.50
CA MET A 88 -3.02 19.35 -11.21
C MET A 88 -2.51 20.60 -10.48
N ARG A 89 -1.92 21.57 -11.20
CA ARG A 89 -1.48 22.85 -10.61
C ARG A 89 -2.64 23.74 -10.15
N SER A 90 -3.78 23.67 -10.84
CA SER A 90 -4.98 24.40 -10.46
C SER A 90 -5.44 23.99 -9.05
N PHE A 91 -5.28 22.72 -8.67
CA PHE A 91 -5.49 22.27 -7.30
C PHE A 91 -4.28 22.53 -6.40
N GLN A 92 -3.09 22.06 -6.78
CA GLN A 92 -1.87 22.15 -5.98
C GLN A 92 -0.81 23.02 -6.68
N PRO A 93 -0.68 24.31 -6.34
CA PRO A 93 0.25 25.21 -7.02
C PRO A 93 1.73 24.88 -6.75
N LYS A 94 2.02 24.12 -5.69
CA LYS A 94 3.38 23.72 -5.28
C LYS A 94 3.66 22.25 -5.65
N LEU A 95 3.72 21.99 -6.95
CA LEU A 95 4.24 20.72 -7.46
C LEU A 95 5.77 20.71 -7.36
N ASN A 96 6.34 19.52 -7.19
CA ASN A 96 7.77 19.32 -7.04
C ASN A 96 8.28 18.39 -8.16
N ASN A 97 9.49 18.65 -8.65
CA ASN A 97 10.14 17.86 -9.71
C ASN A 97 11.42 17.15 -9.24
N THR A 98 11.76 17.28 -7.95
CA THR A 98 12.79 16.47 -7.30
C THR A 98 12.21 15.10 -7.01
N TYR A 99 12.81 14.07 -7.57
CA TYR A 99 12.41 12.68 -7.37
C TYR A 99 13.50 11.91 -6.62
N ARG A 100 13.13 11.29 -5.50
CA ARG A 100 14.00 10.38 -4.72
C ARG A 100 13.38 8.99 -4.58
N GLY A 101 12.52 8.61 -5.52
CA GLY A 101 11.94 7.27 -5.57
C GLY A 101 12.87 6.26 -6.24
N THR A 102 12.44 5.00 -6.29
CA THR A 102 13.30 3.86 -6.67
C THR A 102 13.10 3.37 -8.09
N SER A 103 12.10 3.87 -8.80
CA SER A 103 11.78 3.45 -10.17
C SER A 103 12.06 4.57 -11.17
N PRO A 104 12.57 4.26 -12.37
CA PRO A 104 12.80 5.27 -13.41
C PRO A 104 11.49 5.90 -13.85
N ARG A 105 11.54 7.20 -14.12
CA ARG A 105 10.43 8.02 -14.62
C ARG A 105 10.98 9.03 -15.63
N ASN A 106 10.25 9.27 -16.70
CA ASN A 106 10.64 10.23 -17.74
C ASN A 106 9.75 11.46 -17.68
N LEU A 107 10.34 12.66 -17.72
CA LEU A 107 9.59 13.90 -17.82
C LEU A 107 8.83 13.91 -19.16
N ILE A 108 7.54 14.25 -19.13
CA ILE A 108 6.73 14.37 -20.34
C ILE A 108 7.15 15.66 -21.08
N PRO A 109 7.48 15.59 -22.39
CA PRO A 109 7.89 16.76 -23.15
C PRO A 109 6.89 17.91 -23.06
N GLY A 110 7.39 19.14 -22.88
CA GLY A 110 6.56 20.34 -22.73
C GLY A 110 5.93 20.51 -21.35
N THR A 111 6.36 19.73 -20.35
CA THR A 111 5.93 19.85 -18.96
C THR A 111 7.13 20.03 -18.02
N GLU A 112 6.87 20.47 -16.80
CA GLU A 112 7.87 20.68 -15.75
C GLU A 112 7.73 19.67 -14.60
N TYR A 113 6.51 19.18 -14.36
CA TYR A 113 6.17 18.37 -13.19
C TYR A 113 5.47 17.05 -13.51
N ILE A 114 5.25 16.75 -14.80
CA ILE A 114 4.51 15.55 -15.23
C ILE A 114 5.50 14.50 -15.71
N PHE A 115 5.50 13.36 -15.05
CA PHE A 115 6.41 12.25 -15.36
C PHE A 115 5.63 11.02 -15.79
N SER A 116 6.27 10.10 -16.51
CA SER A 116 5.71 8.77 -16.74
C SER A 116 5.54 8.02 -15.41
N ALA A 117 4.47 7.23 -15.30
CA ALA A 117 4.37 6.24 -14.24
C ALA A 117 5.50 5.22 -14.37
N ALA A 118 5.82 4.51 -13.28
CA ALA A 118 6.98 3.60 -13.21
C ALA A 118 7.11 2.69 -14.44
N GLU A 119 8.29 2.73 -15.08
CA GLU A 119 8.64 2.00 -16.31
C GLU A 119 8.98 0.52 -16.02
N VAL A 120 8.08 -0.16 -15.32
CA VAL A 120 8.12 -1.60 -15.03
C VAL A 120 7.26 -2.36 -16.05
N PRO A 121 7.66 -3.59 -16.49
CA PRO A 121 6.88 -4.39 -17.44
C PRO A 121 5.40 -4.44 -17.05
N VAL A 122 4.48 -4.20 -17.99
CA VAL A 122 3.05 -4.00 -17.68
C VAL A 122 2.37 -5.22 -17.03
N ASN A 123 2.90 -6.42 -17.28
CA ASN A 123 2.43 -7.67 -16.70
C ASN A 123 2.96 -7.91 -15.27
N TYR A 124 3.81 -7.03 -14.75
CA TYR A 124 4.25 -7.02 -13.36
C TYR A 124 3.31 -6.19 -12.49
N PRO A 125 2.72 -6.76 -11.42
CA PRO A 125 1.98 -5.96 -10.46
C PRO A 125 2.93 -5.04 -9.68
N ILE A 126 2.45 -3.85 -9.33
CA ILE A 126 3.09 -2.99 -8.34
C ILE A 126 2.24 -3.08 -7.07
N ALA A 127 2.81 -3.63 -6.00
CA ALA A 127 2.13 -3.79 -4.72
C ALA A 127 1.70 -2.43 -4.14
N GLN A 128 0.67 -2.45 -3.28
CA GLN A 128 0.17 -1.25 -2.60
C GLN A 128 1.27 -0.61 -1.75
N HIS A 129 1.48 0.70 -1.92
CA HIS A 129 2.45 1.48 -1.15
C HIS A 129 2.04 2.96 -1.08
N LEU A 130 2.68 3.69 -0.18
CA LEU A 130 2.63 5.16 -0.12
C LEU A 130 3.90 5.70 -0.78
N GLU A 131 3.78 6.68 -1.66
CA GLU A 131 4.88 7.17 -2.50
C GLU A 131 6.00 7.70 -1.60
N MET A 132 7.22 7.19 -1.81
CA MET A 132 8.42 7.61 -1.10
C MET A 132 8.29 7.55 0.45
N SER A 133 7.42 6.69 0.98
CA SER A 133 7.14 6.60 2.42
C SER A 133 8.32 6.16 3.28
N PHE A 134 9.42 5.71 2.67
CA PHE A 134 10.68 5.46 3.37
C PHE A 134 11.49 6.74 3.67
N LEU A 135 11.19 7.87 3.01
CA LEU A 135 11.86 9.15 3.26
C LEU A 135 11.34 9.84 4.54
N PRO A 136 12.14 10.68 5.20
CA PRO A 136 11.68 11.51 6.33
C PRO A 136 10.56 12.50 5.95
N ALA A 137 10.57 12.98 4.71
CA ALA A 137 9.59 13.92 4.18
C ALA A 137 9.08 13.48 2.79
N PRO A 138 8.10 12.56 2.73
CA PRO A 138 7.47 12.16 1.47
C PRO A 138 6.56 13.27 0.93
N PRO A 139 6.15 13.23 -0.35
CA PRO A 139 5.15 14.16 -0.88
C PRO A 139 3.88 14.15 -0.04
N LYS A 140 3.31 15.33 0.21
CA LYS A 140 2.00 15.44 0.86
C LYS A 140 0.89 14.79 0.02
N GLN A 141 0.92 15.05 -1.28
CA GLN A 141 -0.08 14.60 -2.23
C GLN A 141 0.59 13.96 -3.44
N LEU A 142 -0.09 12.97 -4.00
CA LEU A 142 0.28 12.31 -5.24
C LEU A 142 -0.86 12.47 -6.25
N PHE A 143 -0.48 12.60 -7.52
CA PHE A 143 -1.43 12.77 -8.61
C PHE A 143 -1.16 11.74 -9.69
N PHE A 144 -2.20 11.12 -10.23
CA PHE A 144 -2.11 10.32 -11.45
C PHE A 144 -3.01 10.91 -12.53
N GLY A 145 -2.58 10.82 -13.79
CA GLY A 145 -3.36 11.26 -14.95
C GLY A 145 -3.38 10.19 -16.03
N CYS A 146 -4.50 10.04 -16.73
CA CYS A 146 -4.63 9.07 -17.82
C CYS A 146 -4.61 9.73 -19.20
N LEU A 147 -3.51 9.54 -19.95
CA LEU A 147 -3.42 9.97 -21.35
C LEU A 147 -3.91 8.88 -22.31
N GLN A 148 -3.70 7.61 -21.94
CA GLN A 148 -4.17 6.46 -22.71
C GLN A 148 -4.54 5.32 -21.76
N PRO A 149 -5.83 4.94 -21.66
CA PRO A 149 -6.24 3.85 -20.79
C PRO A 149 -5.86 2.49 -21.37
N SER A 150 -5.88 1.46 -20.53
CA SER A 150 -5.70 0.09 -21.02
C SER A 150 -6.96 -0.40 -21.77
N GLN A 151 -6.72 -1.02 -22.92
CA GLN A 151 -7.74 -1.70 -23.73
C GLN A 151 -8.00 -3.13 -23.25
N SER A 152 -7.13 -3.70 -22.41
CA SER A 152 -7.31 -5.03 -21.82
C SER A 152 -7.67 -4.95 -20.34
N THR A 153 -8.10 -6.06 -19.76
CA THR A 153 -8.29 -6.18 -18.31
C THR A 153 -7.00 -5.86 -17.57
N GLY A 154 -7.11 -5.21 -16.41
CA GLY A 154 -5.95 -4.82 -15.62
C GLY A 154 -5.48 -3.39 -15.89
N GLY A 155 -4.29 -3.05 -15.39
CA GLY A 155 -3.67 -1.74 -15.61
C GLY A 155 -4.29 -0.61 -14.79
N GLU A 156 -5.28 -0.91 -13.94
CA GLU A 156 -5.84 0.05 -13.00
C GLU A 156 -4.76 0.50 -12.00
N THR A 157 -4.86 1.75 -11.57
CA THR A 157 -4.19 2.18 -10.34
C THR A 157 -5.16 1.87 -9.20
N ALA A 158 -4.96 0.73 -8.54
CA ALA A 158 -5.78 0.33 -7.42
C ALA A 158 -5.38 1.15 -6.18
N LEU A 159 -6.36 1.61 -5.41
CA LEU A 159 -6.16 2.38 -4.19
C LEU A 159 -6.52 1.55 -2.96
N ALA A 160 -5.90 1.80 -1.82
CA ALA A 160 -6.39 1.29 -0.53
C ALA A 160 -6.30 2.34 0.58
N ASP A 161 -7.30 2.37 1.47
CA ASP A 161 -7.25 3.23 2.65
C ASP A 161 -6.39 2.57 3.73
N PHE A 162 -5.15 3.03 3.89
CA PHE A 162 -4.19 2.48 4.84
C PHE A 162 -4.50 2.82 6.30
N ARG A 163 -5.48 3.70 6.57
CA ARG A 163 -6.07 3.85 7.92
C ARG A 163 -6.92 2.63 8.27
N LYS A 164 -7.73 2.17 7.32
CA LYS A 164 -8.54 0.95 7.50
C LYS A 164 -7.70 -0.30 7.53
N VAL A 165 -6.63 -0.38 6.74
CA VAL A 165 -5.67 -1.50 6.84
C VAL A 165 -5.10 -1.61 8.25
N TYR A 166 -4.71 -0.50 8.87
CA TYR A 166 -4.28 -0.50 10.27
C TYR A 166 -5.36 -1.05 11.24
N GLN A 167 -6.62 -0.64 11.04
CA GLN A 167 -7.76 -1.07 11.86
C GLN A 167 -8.04 -2.57 11.70
N ASP A 168 -8.01 -3.07 10.46
CA ASP A 168 -8.34 -4.45 10.09
C ASP A 168 -7.21 -5.46 10.35
N LEU A 169 -6.00 -4.99 10.65
CA LEU A 169 -4.91 -5.89 11.04
C LEU A 169 -5.23 -6.62 12.35
N PRO A 170 -4.93 -7.94 12.43
CA PRO A 170 -5.05 -8.68 13.68
C PRO A 170 -4.30 -7.99 14.83
N CYS A 171 -4.94 -7.91 16.00
CA CYS A 171 -4.43 -7.14 17.14
C CYS A 171 -3.05 -7.63 17.60
N ASP A 172 -2.86 -8.96 17.63
CA ASP A 172 -1.58 -9.63 17.94
C ASP A 172 -0.46 -9.19 16.99
N LEU A 173 -0.73 -9.20 15.68
CA LEU A 173 0.25 -8.81 14.68
C LEU A 173 0.54 -7.31 14.72
N ARG A 174 -0.49 -6.49 14.96
CA ARG A 174 -0.35 -5.04 15.08
C ARG A 174 0.51 -4.66 16.28
N GLN A 175 0.31 -5.32 17.42
CA GLN A 175 1.13 -5.12 18.62
C GLN A 175 2.56 -5.62 18.40
N LYS A 176 2.74 -6.82 17.83
CA LYS A 176 4.08 -7.36 17.52
C LYS A 176 4.89 -6.43 16.61
N LEU A 177 4.25 -5.88 15.56
CA LEU A 177 4.89 -4.92 14.67
C LEU A 177 5.26 -3.62 15.40
N LEU A 178 4.38 -3.13 16.26
CA LEU A 178 4.64 -1.93 17.06
C LEU A 178 5.83 -2.12 18.01
N GLU A 179 5.87 -3.25 18.73
CA GLU A 179 6.90 -3.55 19.72
C GLU A 179 8.27 -3.78 19.07
N LYS A 180 8.30 -4.53 17.96
CA LYS A 180 9.56 -4.90 17.30
C LYS A 180 10.03 -3.88 16.29
N GLY A 181 9.14 -3.03 15.77
CA GLY A 181 9.42 -2.21 14.60
C GLY A 181 9.64 -3.02 13.33
N VAL A 182 10.18 -2.38 12.30
CA VAL A 182 10.45 -2.98 10.98
C VAL A 182 11.90 -2.74 10.61
N ARG A 183 12.53 -3.73 9.96
CA ARG A 183 13.85 -3.61 9.34
C ARG A 183 13.77 -3.92 7.86
N TYR A 184 14.35 -3.05 7.05
CA TYR A 184 14.54 -3.25 5.62
C TYR A 184 16.01 -3.47 5.31
N THR A 185 16.29 -4.48 4.50
CA THR A 185 17.60 -4.69 3.88
C THR A 185 17.45 -4.51 2.38
N ARG A 186 18.27 -3.63 1.80
CA ARG A 186 18.29 -3.40 0.35
C ARG A 186 19.70 -3.55 -0.18
N THR A 187 19.85 -4.32 -1.24
CA THR A 187 21.11 -4.46 -1.97
C THR A 187 21.08 -3.55 -3.19
N HIS A 188 22.07 -2.68 -3.30
CA HIS A 188 22.23 -1.72 -4.39
C HIS A 188 23.38 -2.17 -5.28
N TYR A 189 23.06 -2.59 -6.50
CA TYR A 189 24.00 -3.25 -7.41
C TYR A 189 24.81 -2.25 -8.24
N LYS A 190 25.99 -2.71 -8.68
CA LYS A 190 26.92 -1.99 -9.56
C LYS A 190 26.30 -1.58 -10.89
N GLN A 191 26.92 -0.61 -11.55
CA GLN A 191 26.55 -0.19 -12.91
C GLN A 191 26.60 -1.37 -13.90
N GLY A 192 25.59 -1.48 -14.77
CA GLY A 192 25.49 -2.55 -15.76
C GLY A 192 24.88 -3.87 -15.26
N ALA A 193 24.66 -4.02 -13.95
CA ALA A 193 23.85 -5.12 -13.43
C ALA A 193 22.36 -4.84 -13.69
N ARG A 194 21.83 -5.31 -14.82
CA ARG A 194 20.40 -5.24 -15.12
C ARG A 194 19.74 -6.58 -14.78
N PHE A 195 18.86 -6.59 -13.78
CA PHE A 195 18.00 -7.75 -13.53
C PHE A 195 16.56 -7.40 -13.93
N THR A 196 16.09 -7.99 -15.02
CA THR A 196 14.81 -7.62 -15.67
C THR A 196 13.58 -8.06 -14.85
N TYR A 197 13.73 -9.06 -14.00
CA TYR A 197 12.65 -9.65 -13.20
C TYR A 197 12.75 -9.36 -11.71
N ASP A 198 13.72 -8.55 -11.30
CA ASP A 198 13.87 -8.10 -9.92
C ASP A 198 13.69 -6.59 -9.86
N VAL A 199 12.48 -6.15 -9.50
CA VAL A 199 12.11 -4.72 -9.48
C VAL A 199 13.03 -3.90 -8.58
N ALA A 200 13.63 -4.53 -7.56
CA ALA A 200 14.63 -3.95 -6.69
C ALA A 200 15.95 -3.55 -7.37
N SER A 201 16.23 -4.18 -8.49
CA SER A 201 17.54 -4.25 -9.14
C SER A 201 17.46 -3.71 -10.57
N MET A 202 16.45 -2.86 -10.83
CA MET A 202 16.22 -2.23 -12.13
C MET A 202 17.14 -1.04 -12.39
N LEU A 203 17.63 -0.39 -11.33
CA LEU A 203 18.60 0.70 -11.40
C LEU A 203 19.86 0.27 -10.65
N SER A 204 21.01 0.62 -11.22
CA SER A 204 22.27 0.61 -10.47
C SER A 204 22.23 1.67 -9.37
N TRP A 205 23.09 1.53 -8.36
CA TRP A 205 23.20 2.57 -7.33
C TRP A 205 23.57 3.92 -7.95
N SER A 206 24.44 3.95 -8.96
CA SER A 206 24.84 5.21 -9.59
C SER A 206 23.69 5.95 -10.28
N GLU A 207 22.76 5.20 -10.88
CA GLU A 207 21.57 5.77 -11.51
C GLU A 207 20.55 6.22 -10.45
N LEU A 208 20.39 5.44 -9.38
CA LEU A 208 19.48 5.76 -8.28
C LEU A 208 19.87 7.06 -7.56
N PHE A 209 21.17 7.26 -7.31
CA PHE A 209 21.70 8.45 -6.63
C PHE A 209 22.07 9.58 -7.59
N GLY A 210 22.01 9.36 -8.90
CA GLY A 210 22.39 10.35 -9.92
C GLY A 210 23.88 10.72 -9.93
N THR A 211 24.75 9.86 -9.38
CA THR A 211 26.20 10.06 -9.29
C THR A 211 26.93 8.72 -9.21
N SER A 212 28.13 8.65 -9.80
CA SER A 212 29.05 7.52 -9.66
C SER A 212 30.13 7.73 -8.59
N ASP A 213 30.06 8.83 -7.83
CA ASP A 213 30.98 9.09 -6.72
C ASP A 213 30.48 8.47 -5.41
N LYS A 214 31.20 7.45 -4.93
CA LYS A 214 30.89 6.72 -3.68
C LYS A 214 30.87 7.63 -2.46
N ALA A 215 31.80 8.58 -2.36
CA ALA A 215 31.88 9.49 -1.21
C ALA A 215 30.66 10.43 -1.15
N THR A 216 30.08 10.77 -2.31
CA THR A 216 28.83 11.52 -2.37
C THR A 216 27.65 10.67 -1.92
N VAL A 217 27.55 9.42 -2.37
CA VAL A 217 26.49 8.49 -1.93
C VAL A 217 26.56 8.23 -0.42
N GLU A 218 27.76 7.98 0.10
CA GLU A 218 28.00 7.79 1.54
C GLU A 218 27.49 8.97 2.36
N ARG A 219 27.76 10.21 1.91
CA ARG A 219 27.27 11.43 2.57
C ARG A 219 25.74 11.57 2.49
N MET A 220 25.15 11.29 1.33
CA MET A 220 23.69 11.33 1.15
C MET A 220 23.00 10.32 2.08
N CYS A 221 23.47 9.08 2.05
CA CYS A 221 22.98 7.98 2.88
C CYS A 221 23.15 8.25 4.39
N ALA A 222 24.29 8.81 4.81
CA ALA A 222 24.52 9.20 6.20
C ALA A 222 23.58 10.34 6.64
N ALA A 223 23.34 11.34 5.79
CA ALA A 223 22.39 12.42 6.07
C ALA A 223 20.94 11.92 6.21
N GLU A 224 20.61 10.82 5.54
CA GLU A 224 19.31 10.14 5.64
C GLU A 224 19.27 9.04 6.72
N GLY A 225 20.31 8.92 7.55
CA GLY A 225 20.37 7.96 8.66
C GLY A 225 20.49 6.49 8.24
N THR A 226 20.92 6.23 7.00
CA THR A 226 21.02 4.88 6.43
C THR A 226 22.44 4.64 5.90
N PRO A 227 23.44 4.37 6.76
CA PRO A 227 24.82 4.22 6.33
C PRO A 227 25.01 3.05 5.35
N VAL A 228 25.90 3.22 4.37
CA VAL A 228 26.19 2.19 3.36
C VAL A 228 27.17 1.16 3.88
N GLN A 229 26.99 -0.10 3.49
CA GLN A 229 27.94 -1.17 3.72
C GLN A 229 28.36 -1.78 2.37
N TRP A 230 29.53 -1.38 1.87
CA TRP A 230 30.07 -1.92 0.61
C TRP A 230 30.47 -3.39 0.78
N THR A 231 29.97 -4.26 -0.10
CA THR A 231 30.21 -5.71 -0.04
C THR A 231 31.30 -6.17 -1.01
N GLY A 232 32.16 -5.24 -1.47
CA GLY A 232 33.34 -5.55 -2.28
C GLY A 232 33.02 -6.07 -3.68
N ASP A 233 32.21 -5.35 -4.46
CA ASP A 233 31.97 -5.58 -5.90
C ASP A 233 31.19 -4.40 -6.50
N ASP A 234 31.56 -3.18 -6.11
CA ASP A 234 30.83 -1.96 -6.45
C ASP A 234 29.31 -2.04 -6.14
N THR A 235 29.00 -2.82 -5.12
CA THR A 235 27.66 -3.12 -4.60
C THR A 235 27.69 -2.82 -3.12
N PHE A 236 26.59 -2.28 -2.59
CA PHE A 236 26.45 -2.05 -1.16
C PHE A 236 25.08 -2.47 -0.65
N VAL A 237 25.02 -2.73 0.65
CA VAL A 237 23.79 -3.04 1.36
C VAL A 237 23.44 -1.85 2.26
N SER A 238 22.18 -1.47 2.24
CA SER A 238 21.61 -0.49 3.17
C SER A 238 20.62 -1.19 4.09
N ILE A 239 20.76 -0.99 5.40
CA ILE A 239 19.82 -1.49 6.41
C ILE A 239 19.17 -0.29 7.08
N THR A 240 17.84 -0.25 7.07
CA THR A 240 17.04 0.83 7.66
C THR A 240 16.04 0.25 8.64
N GLN A 241 15.92 0.86 9.82
CA GLN A 241 14.83 0.61 10.74
C GLN A 241 13.73 1.65 10.54
N ALA A 242 12.47 1.23 10.64
CA ALA A 242 11.34 2.11 10.47
C ALA A 242 10.21 1.72 11.43
N SER A 243 9.41 2.72 11.80
CA SER A 243 8.10 2.47 12.41
C SER A 243 7.17 1.85 11.37
N PRO A 244 6.37 0.82 11.73
CA PRO A 244 5.36 0.27 10.82
C PRO A 244 4.19 1.22 10.59
N TYR A 245 3.99 2.17 11.52
CA TYR A 245 2.84 3.05 11.56
C TYR A 245 3.27 4.52 11.65
N GLN A 246 2.40 5.38 11.14
CA GLN A 246 2.52 6.84 11.22
C GLN A 246 1.15 7.39 11.59
N LEU A 247 1.09 8.46 12.39
CA LEU A 247 -0.14 9.22 12.51
C LEU A 247 -0.26 10.18 11.33
N HIS A 248 -1.42 10.21 10.68
CA HIS A 248 -1.71 11.19 9.65
C HIS A 248 -1.50 12.62 10.24
N PRO A 249 -0.72 13.50 9.60
CA PRO A 249 -0.27 14.74 10.22
C PRO A 249 -1.40 15.74 10.53
N VAL A 250 -2.51 15.67 9.80
CA VAL A 250 -3.72 16.49 10.05
C VAL A 250 -4.76 15.74 10.89
N THR A 251 -5.36 14.66 10.36
CA THR A 251 -6.43 13.91 11.05
C THR A 251 -5.98 13.16 12.31
N LYS A 252 -4.67 12.95 12.50
CA LYS A 252 -4.06 12.19 13.60
C LYS A 252 -4.51 10.72 13.67
N GLU A 253 -5.12 10.20 12.61
CA GLU A 253 -5.49 8.79 12.51
C GLU A 253 -4.24 7.91 12.31
N PRO A 254 -4.21 6.70 12.87
CA PRO A 254 -3.15 5.73 12.62
C PRO A 254 -3.20 5.18 11.19
N VAL A 255 -2.04 5.05 10.56
CA VAL A 255 -1.90 4.62 9.16
C VAL A 255 -0.88 3.50 9.05
N TRP A 256 -1.17 2.47 8.25
CA TRP A 256 -0.20 1.49 7.77
C TRP A 256 0.85 2.18 6.87
N PHE A 257 1.89 2.77 7.44
CA PHE A 257 2.80 3.67 6.72
C PHE A 257 4.17 3.02 6.51
N ASN A 258 4.23 1.99 5.67
CA ASN A 258 5.45 1.20 5.49
C ASN A 258 5.49 0.45 4.13
N HIS A 259 6.58 -0.29 3.88
CA HIS A 259 6.86 -1.07 2.66
C HIS A 259 7.07 -2.57 2.94
N ILE A 260 6.62 -3.08 4.10
CA ILE A 260 6.83 -4.49 4.50
C ILE A 260 6.39 -5.46 3.42
N GLN A 261 5.13 -5.30 2.97
CA GLN A 261 4.52 -6.12 1.92
C GLN A 261 5.12 -5.92 0.55
N VAL A 262 5.89 -4.85 0.32
CA VAL A 262 6.54 -4.58 -0.96
C VAL A 262 7.89 -5.31 -1.02
N PHE A 263 8.63 -5.30 0.09
CA PHE A 263 9.99 -5.83 0.17
C PHE A 263 10.05 -7.30 0.59
N HIS A 264 8.90 -7.94 0.81
CA HIS A 264 8.87 -9.37 1.09
C HIS A 264 9.06 -10.18 -0.20
N TRP A 265 9.80 -11.28 -0.14
CA TRP A 265 10.16 -12.06 -1.34
C TRP A 265 8.97 -12.75 -2.03
N THR A 266 7.84 -12.96 -1.32
CA THR A 266 6.61 -13.54 -1.89
C THR A 266 5.66 -12.53 -2.54
N THR A 267 6.04 -11.25 -2.62
CA THR A 267 5.14 -10.16 -3.03
C THR A 267 4.58 -10.36 -4.43
N PHE A 268 5.43 -10.59 -5.43
CA PHE A 268 4.97 -10.76 -6.81
C PHE A 268 4.04 -11.95 -6.97
N THR A 269 4.38 -13.07 -6.33
CA THR A 269 3.57 -14.28 -6.31
C THR A 269 2.19 -14.02 -5.73
N ALA A 270 2.12 -13.34 -4.57
CA ALA A 270 0.84 -13.05 -3.93
C ALA A 270 0.00 -12.05 -4.74
N GLU A 271 0.60 -10.97 -5.27
CA GLU A 271 -0.14 -9.98 -6.05
C GLU A 271 -0.69 -10.57 -7.36
N LEU A 272 0.07 -11.44 -8.05
CA LEU A 272 -0.43 -12.15 -9.23
C LEU A 272 -1.60 -13.09 -8.88
N TRP A 273 -1.54 -13.77 -7.73
CA TRP A 273 -2.63 -14.61 -7.23
C TRP A 273 -3.91 -13.79 -6.99
N PHE A 274 -3.82 -12.68 -6.25
CA PHE A 274 -4.97 -11.80 -6.00
C PHE A 274 -5.52 -11.20 -7.30
N SER A 275 -4.65 -10.78 -8.21
CA SER A 275 -5.08 -10.28 -9.52
C SER A 275 -5.80 -11.36 -10.33
N TRP A 276 -5.32 -12.61 -10.35
CA TRP A 276 -6.05 -13.72 -10.98
C TRP A 276 -7.39 -13.99 -10.30
N LYS A 277 -7.45 -14.01 -8.97
CA LYS A 277 -8.69 -14.25 -8.22
C LYS A 277 -9.77 -13.22 -8.57
N ARG A 278 -9.37 -11.96 -8.77
CA ARG A 278 -10.24 -10.85 -9.19
C ARG A 278 -10.65 -10.94 -10.66
N THR A 279 -9.69 -11.06 -11.58
CA THR A 279 -9.94 -10.90 -13.03
C THR A 279 -10.29 -12.20 -13.74
N ARG A 280 -9.95 -13.35 -13.14
CA ARG A 280 -10.04 -14.69 -13.71
C ARG A 280 -9.27 -14.88 -15.03
N ASP A 281 -8.30 -14.01 -15.28
CA ASP A 281 -7.41 -14.13 -16.44
C ASP A 281 -6.40 -15.27 -16.23
N TRP A 282 -6.60 -16.41 -16.89
CA TRP A 282 -5.74 -17.59 -16.76
C TRP A 282 -4.26 -17.32 -17.07
N ARG A 283 -3.96 -16.29 -17.87
CA ARG A 283 -2.56 -15.89 -18.15
C ARG A 283 -1.86 -15.44 -16.87
N LEU A 284 -2.58 -14.78 -15.96
CA LEU A 284 -2.05 -14.39 -14.65
C LEU A 284 -1.82 -15.59 -13.74
N LEU A 285 -2.64 -16.65 -13.83
CA LEU A 285 -2.43 -17.88 -13.06
C LEU A 285 -1.16 -18.61 -13.52
N ILE A 286 -0.96 -18.71 -14.83
CA ILE A 286 0.27 -19.29 -15.40
C ILE A 286 1.47 -18.44 -15.00
N HIS A 287 1.38 -17.11 -15.12
CA HIS A 287 2.45 -16.22 -14.71
C HIS A 287 2.75 -16.36 -13.21
N CYS A 288 1.72 -16.44 -12.37
CA CYS A 288 1.83 -16.71 -10.94
C CYS A 288 2.62 -17.99 -10.68
N PHE A 289 2.30 -19.10 -11.37
CA PHE A 289 3.01 -20.37 -11.21
C PHE A 289 4.52 -20.23 -11.50
N PHE A 290 4.90 -19.68 -12.66
CA PHE A 290 6.31 -19.52 -13.02
C PHE A 290 7.06 -18.58 -12.08
N VAL A 291 6.45 -17.44 -11.72
CA VAL A 291 7.03 -16.49 -10.76
C VAL A 291 7.18 -17.13 -9.37
N THR A 292 6.23 -17.95 -8.95
CA THR A 292 6.34 -18.72 -7.69
C THR A 292 7.59 -19.59 -7.69
N CYS A 293 7.75 -20.43 -8.71
CA CYS A 293 8.91 -21.31 -8.85
C CYS A 293 10.22 -20.51 -8.84
N PHE A 294 10.28 -19.42 -9.59
CA PHE A 294 11.45 -18.54 -9.64
C PHE A 294 11.77 -17.91 -8.26
N CYS A 295 10.78 -17.32 -7.60
CA CYS A 295 10.94 -16.71 -6.28
C CYS A 295 11.42 -17.71 -5.22
N LEU A 296 10.92 -18.96 -5.27
CA LEU A 296 11.34 -20.02 -4.35
C LEU A 296 12.79 -20.45 -4.59
N ILE A 297 13.18 -20.68 -5.84
CA ILE A 297 14.56 -21.03 -6.20
C ILE A 297 15.49 -19.90 -5.76
N LYS A 298 15.15 -18.66 -6.11
CA LYS A 298 15.96 -17.48 -5.77
C LYS A 298 16.08 -17.29 -4.26
N TYR A 299 14.98 -17.39 -3.52
CA TYR A 299 15.00 -17.31 -2.06
C TYR A 299 15.80 -18.45 -1.44
N GLY A 300 15.71 -19.67 -1.97
CA GLY A 300 16.53 -20.80 -1.53
C GLY A 300 18.02 -20.69 -1.81
N MET A 301 18.41 -19.89 -2.81
CA MET A 301 19.82 -19.66 -3.13
C MET A 301 20.39 -18.46 -2.35
N LEU A 302 19.59 -17.41 -2.18
CA LEU A 302 20.04 -16.13 -1.63
C LEU A 302 19.68 -15.92 -0.16
N GLY A 303 18.57 -16.49 0.31
CA GLY A 303 18.04 -16.31 1.65
C GLY A 303 17.84 -14.83 1.97
N HIS A 304 18.46 -14.35 3.03
CA HIS A 304 18.43 -12.94 3.46
C HIS A 304 19.27 -12.00 2.56
N ARG A 305 19.99 -12.53 1.56
CA ARG A 305 20.75 -11.74 0.56
C ARG A 305 19.91 -11.35 -0.65
N MET A 306 18.59 -11.49 -0.55
CA MET A 306 17.68 -10.93 -1.55
C MET A 306 17.90 -9.43 -1.69
N SER A 307 17.65 -8.93 -2.89
CA SER A 307 17.81 -7.51 -3.23
C SER A 307 16.93 -6.58 -2.38
N LEU A 308 15.73 -7.05 -2.03
CA LEU A 308 14.85 -6.45 -1.02
C LEU A 308 14.48 -7.53 -0.02
N HIS A 309 14.48 -7.15 1.25
CA HIS A 309 14.06 -8.01 2.32
C HIS A 309 13.50 -7.19 3.47
N SER A 310 12.41 -7.69 4.07
CA SER A 310 11.74 -7.08 5.22
C SER A 310 11.67 -8.08 6.37
N THR A 311 12.05 -7.62 7.56
CA THR A 311 12.02 -8.38 8.82
C THR A 311 11.40 -7.50 9.91
N PHE A 312 11.10 -8.10 11.06
CA PHE A 312 10.85 -7.32 12.28
C PHE A 312 12.12 -6.51 12.63
N GLY A 313 11.98 -5.43 13.40
CA GLY A 313 13.08 -4.51 13.66
C GLY A 313 14.26 -5.14 14.43
N ASP A 314 14.06 -6.27 15.11
CA ASP A 314 15.07 -7.12 15.75
C ASP A 314 15.78 -8.08 14.76
N GLY A 315 15.20 -8.31 13.59
CA GLY A 315 15.70 -9.21 12.54
C GLY A 315 14.97 -10.53 12.45
N GLU A 316 13.97 -10.78 13.29
CA GLU A 316 13.10 -11.94 13.14
C GLU A 316 12.40 -11.89 11.78
N GLU A 317 12.36 -13.02 11.08
CA GLU A 317 11.62 -13.14 9.82
C GLU A 317 10.12 -12.89 10.03
N ILE A 318 9.54 -12.07 9.16
CA ILE A 318 8.09 -11.99 9.06
C ILE A 318 7.63 -13.24 8.32
N SER A 319 6.89 -14.11 9.00
CA SER A 319 6.44 -15.36 8.40
C SER A 319 5.51 -15.11 7.22
N VAL A 320 5.40 -16.09 6.31
CA VAL A 320 4.45 -16.00 5.19
C VAL A 320 3.02 -15.88 5.70
N ALA A 321 2.67 -16.59 6.78
CA ALA A 321 1.34 -16.48 7.40
C ALA A 321 1.05 -15.07 7.93
N GLU A 322 2.00 -14.43 8.63
CA GLU A 322 1.86 -13.03 9.06
C GLU A 322 1.76 -12.09 7.86
N MET A 323 2.57 -12.30 6.83
CA MET A 323 2.52 -11.51 5.60
C MET A 323 1.17 -11.63 4.89
N ASN A 324 0.54 -12.80 4.90
CA ASN A 324 -0.78 -12.98 4.31
C ASN A 324 -1.90 -12.33 5.12
N LYS A 325 -1.79 -12.29 6.46
CA LYS A 325 -2.68 -11.45 7.28
C LYS A 325 -2.60 -9.99 6.84
N ILE A 326 -1.39 -9.46 6.62
CA ILE A 326 -1.16 -8.10 6.11
C ILE A 326 -1.80 -7.90 4.74
N ARG A 327 -1.52 -8.80 3.79
CA ARG A 327 -2.08 -8.69 2.42
C ARG A 327 -3.59 -8.79 2.39
N HIS A 328 -4.20 -9.68 3.17
CA HIS A 328 -5.65 -9.76 3.27
C HIS A 328 -6.27 -8.47 3.81
N ALA A 329 -5.66 -7.84 4.82
CA ALA A 329 -6.10 -6.53 5.31
C ALA A 329 -6.00 -5.44 4.21
N ILE A 330 -4.91 -5.44 3.43
CA ILE A 330 -4.73 -4.54 2.28
C ILE A 330 -5.80 -4.78 1.22
N HIS A 331 -5.89 -6.00 0.68
CA HIS A 331 -6.78 -6.35 -0.42
C HIS A 331 -8.27 -6.19 -0.07
N ARG A 332 -8.67 -6.38 1.20
CA ARG A 332 -10.04 -6.11 1.67
C ARG A 332 -10.44 -4.63 1.59
N ASN A 333 -9.45 -3.75 1.67
CA ASN A 333 -9.58 -2.30 1.66
C ASN A 333 -9.19 -1.68 0.30
N MET A 334 -8.92 -2.51 -0.71
CA MET A 334 -8.64 -2.04 -2.06
C MET A 334 -9.90 -1.69 -2.84
N VAL A 335 -9.79 -0.66 -3.68
CA VAL A 335 -10.78 -0.28 -4.68
C VAL A 335 -10.09 -0.15 -6.04
N PHE A 336 -10.81 -0.52 -7.10
CA PHE A 336 -10.29 -0.56 -8.46
C PHE A 336 -11.10 0.40 -9.32
N SER A 337 -10.42 1.34 -9.98
CA SER A 337 -11.03 2.20 -10.99
C SER A 337 -10.40 1.93 -12.34
N ARG A 338 -11.22 1.55 -13.32
CA ARG A 338 -10.76 1.51 -14.71
C ARG A 338 -10.51 2.95 -15.16
N TRP A 339 -9.31 3.18 -15.67
CA TRP A 339 -8.92 4.48 -16.22
C TRP A 339 -9.75 4.84 -17.46
N GLU A 340 -10.19 6.08 -17.53
CA GLU A 340 -10.69 6.76 -18.74
C GLU A 340 -9.68 7.83 -19.16
N LYS A 341 -9.61 8.14 -20.46
CA LYS A 341 -8.75 9.22 -20.94
C LYS A 341 -9.20 10.54 -20.30
N GLY A 342 -8.24 11.33 -19.82
CA GLY A 342 -8.50 12.62 -19.17
C GLY A 342 -8.81 12.52 -17.68
N ASP A 343 -8.89 11.32 -17.11
CA ASP A 343 -9.01 11.18 -15.65
C ASP A 343 -7.80 11.77 -14.92
N VAL A 344 -8.07 12.45 -13.80
CA VAL A 344 -7.07 12.92 -12.84
C VAL A 344 -7.42 12.41 -11.45
N MET A 345 -6.55 11.60 -10.86
CA MET A 345 -6.67 11.11 -9.49
C MET A 345 -5.82 11.97 -8.56
N LEU A 346 -6.45 12.58 -7.55
CA LEU A 346 -5.80 13.26 -6.44
C LEU A 346 -5.73 12.30 -5.25
N ILE A 347 -4.56 12.15 -4.63
CA ILE A 347 -4.34 11.21 -3.53
C ILE A 347 -3.69 11.94 -2.35
N ASP A 348 -4.25 11.74 -1.16
CA ASP A 348 -3.58 12.02 0.09
C ASP A 348 -2.57 10.90 0.39
N ASN A 349 -1.29 11.20 0.15
CA ASN A 349 -0.20 10.24 0.27
C ASN A 349 0.13 9.89 1.72
N PHE A 350 -0.55 10.52 2.70
CA PHE A 350 -0.43 10.18 4.11
C PHE A 350 -1.50 9.21 4.62
N SER A 351 -2.51 8.86 3.82
CA SER A 351 -3.56 7.91 4.22
C SER A 351 -3.86 6.83 3.17
N THR A 352 -3.62 7.13 1.89
CA THR A 352 -4.10 6.31 0.78
C THR A 352 -2.96 5.75 -0.03
N SER A 353 -2.88 4.42 -0.08
CA SER A 353 -1.92 3.73 -0.92
C SER A 353 -2.39 3.61 -2.36
N HIS A 354 -1.42 3.36 -3.24
CA HIS A 354 -1.65 3.00 -4.62
C HIS A 354 -0.79 1.81 -5.02
N GLY A 355 -1.27 1.09 -6.03
CA GLY A 355 -0.58 -0.02 -6.68
C GLY A 355 -1.08 -0.16 -8.10
N ARG A 356 -0.32 -0.86 -8.94
CA ARG A 356 -0.66 -1.07 -10.36
C ARG A 356 -1.08 -2.52 -10.56
N GLN A 357 -2.28 -2.72 -11.08
CA GLN A 357 -2.74 -4.04 -11.48
C GLN A 357 -2.02 -4.50 -12.76
N PRO A 358 -1.65 -5.79 -12.87
CA PRO A 358 -0.96 -6.30 -14.03
C PRO A 358 -1.89 -6.27 -15.25
N THR A 359 -1.32 -6.02 -16.42
CA THR A 359 -2.03 -6.05 -17.70
C THR A 359 -1.11 -6.54 -18.81
N TYR A 360 -1.68 -6.95 -19.94
CA TYR A 360 -0.93 -7.37 -21.13
C TYR A 360 -0.93 -6.30 -22.23
N ASP A 361 -1.66 -5.20 -22.02
CA ASP A 361 -1.68 -4.08 -22.93
C ASP A 361 -0.52 -3.11 -22.66
N LYS A 362 0.38 -3.01 -23.64
CA LYS A 362 1.54 -2.12 -23.61
C LYS A 362 1.21 -0.69 -24.04
N GLY A 363 0.00 -0.43 -24.53
CA GLY A 363 -0.44 0.88 -25.03
C GLY A 363 -0.87 1.87 -23.95
N ARG A 364 -1.03 1.43 -22.69
CA ARG A 364 -1.44 2.28 -21.57
C ARG A 364 -0.40 3.37 -21.28
N LYS A 365 -0.85 4.63 -21.14
CA LYS A 365 -0.02 5.79 -20.76
C LYS A 365 -0.66 6.51 -19.58
N ILE A 366 -0.11 6.27 -18.40
CA ILE A 366 -0.46 6.99 -17.18
C ILE A 366 0.72 7.84 -16.75
N VAL A 367 0.42 9.08 -16.40
CA VAL A 367 1.38 10.05 -15.89
C VAL A 367 1.20 10.23 -14.38
N VAL A 368 2.24 10.73 -13.73
CA VAL A 368 2.26 11.02 -12.31
C VAL A 368 2.79 12.44 -12.08
N ALA A 369 2.34 13.07 -10.99
CA ALA A 369 2.96 14.24 -10.40
C ALA A 369 2.89 14.14 -8.89
N TRP A 370 3.67 14.94 -8.16
CA TRP A 370 3.64 14.98 -6.71
C TRP A 370 3.81 16.41 -6.19
N ALA A 371 3.23 16.65 -5.03
CA ALA A 371 3.35 17.93 -4.32
C ALA A 371 4.69 18.04 -3.59
N ASP A 372 4.96 19.23 -3.05
CA ASP A 372 6.05 19.44 -2.11
C ASP A 372 6.03 18.44 -0.94
N PRO A 373 7.23 18.07 -0.44
CA PRO A 373 7.36 17.12 0.65
C PRO A 373 6.82 17.70 1.96
N MET A 374 6.32 16.83 2.81
CA MET A 374 5.88 17.16 4.16
C MET A 374 6.61 16.26 5.15
N VAL A 375 7.27 16.87 6.13
CA VAL A 375 7.98 16.14 7.19
C VAL A 375 6.99 15.29 7.98
N LYS A 376 7.38 14.05 8.27
CA LYS A 376 6.68 13.20 9.24
C LYS A 376 6.81 13.80 10.63
N THR A 377 5.75 14.42 11.14
CA THR A 377 5.80 15.20 12.40
C THR A 377 5.37 14.42 13.64
N ASN A 378 4.76 13.25 13.48
CA ASN A 378 4.21 12.48 14.59
C ASN A 378 4.74 11.04 14.57
N GLU A 379 5.57 10.69 15.54
CA GLU A 379 5.96 9.30 15.77
C GLU A 379 4.81 8.54 16.44
N PHE A 380 4.62 7.30 16.00
CA PHE A 380 3.71 6.37 16.66
C PHE A 380 4.41 5.83 17.93
N VAL A 381 4.39 6.62 19.01
CA VAL A 381 5.10 6.27 20.27
C VAL A 381 4.34 5.17 21.00
N THR A 382 5.06 4.22 21.57
CA THR A 382 4.60 3.05 22.35
C THR A 382 3.75 3.36 23.61
N ASN A 383 3.36 4.62 23.85
CA ASN A 383 2.47 4.98 24.95
C ASN A 383 0.99 4.66 24.70
N THR A 384 0.68 3.90 23.63
CA THR A 384 -0.70 3.56 23.25
C THR A 384 -1.34 2.51 24.16
N THR A 385 -0.61 1.86 25.06
CA THR A 385 -1.22 1.05 26.12
C THR A 385 -2.11 1.90 27.04
N ALA A 386 -1.83 3.19 27.24
CA ALA A 386 -2.68 4.04 28.09
C ALA A 386 -3.89 4.64 27.35
N VAL A 387 -3.74 4.99 26.06
CA VAL A 387 -4.78 5.70 25.29
C VAL A 387 -5.74 4.72 24.58
N ALA A 388 -5.27 3.55 24.15
CA ALA A 388 -6.17 2.50 23.64
C ALA A 388 -7.04 1.94 24.78
N ILE A 389 -6.48 1.74 25.98
CA ILE A 389 -7.26 1.33 27.16
C ILE A 389 -8.26 2.43 27.57
N GLN A 390 -7.93 3.72 27.46
CA GLN A 390 -8.91 4.78 27.77
C GLN A 390 -10.03 4.93 26.73
N ASN A 391 -9.76 4.65 25.44
CA ASN A 391 -10.79 4.69 24.40
C ASN A 391 -11.63 3.41 24.33
N GLU A 392 -11.06 2.24 24.63
CA GLU A 392 -11.83 1.01 24.88
C GLU A 392 -12.63 1.13 26.17
N ALA A 393 -12.07 1.71 27.25
CA ALA A 393 -12.82 2.00 28.47
C ALA A 393 -13.94 3.02 28.25
N ARG A 394 -13.80 4.00 27.33
CA ARG A 394 -14.92 4.90 26.98
C ARG A 394 -16.07 4.21 26.25
N ILE A 395 -15.81 3.10 25.57
CA ILE A 395 -16.86 2.28 24.96
C ILE A 395 -17.50 1.37 26.03
N VAL A 396 -16.75 0.95 27.05
CA VAL A 396 -17.24 0.14 28.18
C VAL A 396 -17.94 0.97 29.27
N VAL A 397 -17.61 2.25 29.45
CA VAL A 397 -18.18 3.12 30.50
C VAL A 397 -19.58 3.65 30.15
N ASN A 398 -20.10 3.40 28.95
CA ASN A 398 -21.51 3.66 28.63
C ASN A 398 -22.46 2.52 29.05
N GLU A 399 -21.95 1.43 29.66
CA GLU A 399 -22.78 0.37 30.23
C GLU A 399 -23.03 0.51 31.75
N SER A 400 -22.50 1.54 32.42
CA SER A 400 -22.63 1.69 33.88
C SER A 400 -23.88 2.43 34.37
N GLU A 401 -24.89 2.68 33.54
CA GLU A 401 -26.21 3.16 33.99
C GLU A 401 -27.22 2.01 34.15
N PHE A 402 -26.91 0.95 34.92
CA PHE A 402 -27.99 0.09 35.45
C PHE A 402 -27.61 -0.53 36.82
N VAL A 403 -28.27 0.02 37.85
CA VAL A 403 -28.77 -0.62 39.08
C VAL A 403 -27.74 -1.28 40.03
N HIS A 404 -27.57 -0.63 41.18
CA HIS A 404 -27.08 -1.21 42.43
C HIS A 404 -27.68 -2.60 42.71
N MET A 405 -26.83 -3.59 42.97
CA MET A 405 -27.23 -4.76 43.76
C MET A 405 -26.22 -5.05 44.87
N GLU A 406 -26.78 -5.42 46.00
CA GLU A 406 -26.18 -5.60 47.32
C GLU A 406 -25.24 -6.82 47.41
N ASN A 407 -24.51 -6.84 48.53
CA ASN A 407 -23.42 -7.73 48.95
C ASN A 407 -23.70 -9.26 48.80
N PRO A 408 -22.81 -10.09 48.20
CA PRO A 408 -23.12 -11.48 47.82
C PRO A 408 -22.91 -12.55 48.93
N GLN A 409 -22.97 -12.19 50.22
CA GLN A 409 -22.78 -13.18 51.29
C GLN A 409 -24.08 -13.81 51.85
N GLU A 410 -25.24 -13.57 51.24
CA GLU A 410 -26.47 -14.28 51.58
C GLU A 410 -27.21 -14.77 50.32
N ARG A 411 -27.05 -16.06 49.99
CA ARG A 411 -28.13 -17.05 49.73
C ARG A 411 -27.73 -18.20 48.77
N THR A 412 -28.32 -19.34 49.10
CA THR A 412 -28.24 -20.71 48.55
C THR A 412 -28.80 -20.90 47.13
N PRO A 413 -28.47 -22.03 46.43
CA PRO A 413 -28.95 -22.33 45.06
C PRO A 413 -30.40 -22.88 45.10
N PRO A 414 -31.10 -23.16 43.97
CA PRO A 414 -30.71 -23.14 42.55
C PRO A 414 -31.70 -22.38 41.63
N SER A 415 -31.34 -22.07 40.39
CA SER A 415 -32.37 -21.87 39.34
C SER A 415 -31.84 -22.15 37.95
N THR A 416 -32.45 -23.14 37.30
CA THR A 416 -32.47 -23.32 35.85
C THR A 416 -32.86 -22.01 35.17
N LEU A 417 -32.08 -21.59 34.17
CA LEU A 417 -32.32 -20.41 33.34
C LEU A 417 -33.77 -20.39 32.86
N THR A 418 -34.43 -19.23 33.00
CA THR A 418 -35.74 -19.00 32.40
C THR A 418 -35.65 -19.03 30.87
N LYS A 419 -36.78 -19.24 30.20
CA LYS A 419 -36.81 -19.36 28.73
C LYS A 419 -36.30 -18.09 28.04
N GLU A 420 -36.62 -16.90 28.59
CA GLU A 420 -36.09 -15.62 28.12
C GLU A 420 -34.58 -15.49 28.30
N GLU A 421 -34.02 -15.92 29.44
CA GLU A 421 -32.57 -15.90 29.65
C GLU A 421 -31.84 -16.86 28.71
N SER A 422 -32.45 -18.02 28.42
CA SER A 422 -31.94 -18.97 27.43
C SER A 422 -32.00 -18.43 26.00
N ASP A 423 -33.06 -17.69 25.66
CA ASP A 423 -33.26 -17.10 24.33
C ASP A 423 -32.30 -15.92 24.11
N VAL A 424 -32.06 -15.09 25.14
CA VAL A 424 -31.04 -14.02 25.11
C VAL A 424 -29.63 -14.60 25.00
N LEU A 425 -29.32 -15.69 25.72
CA LEU A 425 -28.05 -16.39 25.59
C LEU A 425 -27.86 -17.02 24.20
N GLN A 426 -28.93 -17.57 23.61
CA GLN A 426 -28.93 -18.09 22.23
C GLN A 426 -28.72 -16.97 21.21
N GLU A 427 -29.34 -15.81 21.40
CA GLU A 427 -29.18 -14.64 20.52
C GLU A 427 -27.77 -14.04 20.64
N GLN A 428 -27.22 -13.98 21.85
CA GLN A 428 -25.83 -13.56 22.08
C GLN A 428 -24.81 -14.56 21.53
N LEU A 429 -25.05 -15.87 21.66
CA LEU A 429 -24.23 -16.92 21.06
C LEU A 429 -24.33 -16.93 19.53
N SER A 430 -25.52 -16.69 18.98
CA SER A 430 -25.78 -16.49 17.55
C SER A 430 -25.00 -15.29 17.01
N THR A 431 -25.05 -14.16 17.72
CA THR A 431 -24.33 -12.93 17.36
C THR A 431 -22.81 -13.12 17.47
N LYS A 432 -22.34 -13.82 18.50
CA LYS A 432 -20.92 -14.16 18.68
C LYS A 432 -20.42 -15.16 17.64
N ASN A 433 -21.25 -16.14 17.27
CA ASN A 433 -20.96 -17.08 16.18
C ASN A 433 -21.04 -16.40 14.80
N SER A 434 -21.90 -15.41 14.60
CA SER A 434 -21.94 -14.55 13.41
C SER A 434 -20.66 -13.69 13.30
N ILE A 435 -20.17 -13.15 14.42
CA ILE A 435 -18.89 -12.41 14.48
C ILE A 435 -17.70 -13.36 14.24
N LEU A 436 -17.73 -14.58 14.78
CA LEU A 436 -16.71 -15.61 14.52
C LEU A 436 -16.78 -16.18 13.09
N GLN A 437 -17.96 -16.25 12.47
CA GLN A 437 -18.11 -16.60 11.04
C GLN A 437 -17.67 -15.46 10.11
N ASN A 438 -17.74 -14.20 10.56
CA ASN A 438 -17.17 -13.04 9.85
C ASN A 438 -15.62 -12.99 9.94
N TYR A 439 -15.01 -13.65 10.94
CA TYR A 439 -13.64 -14.14 10.84
C TYR A 439 -13.63 -15.44 10.06
N GLY A 440 -13.99 -15.35 8.77
CA GLY A 440 -14.05 -16.49 7.88
C GLY A 440 -12.76 -17.31 7.96
N GLY A 441 -12.91 -18.62 8.15
CA GLY A 441 -11.84 -19.57 7.87
C GLY A 441 -11.20 -19.23 6.52
N MET A 442 -9.90 -19.49 6.41
CA MET A 442 -9.14 -19.20 5.20
C MET A 442 -9.90 -19.80 4.01
N ASN A 443 -10.15 -18.99 2.98
CA ASN A 443 -10.85 -19.48 1.79
C ASN A 443 -10.07 -20.70 1.26
N PRO A 444 -10.73 -21.82 0.88
CA PRO A 444 -10.03 -23.02 0.42
C PRO A 444 -9.00 -22.77 -0.69
N GLN A 445 -9.20 -21.73 -1.52
CA GLN A 445 -8.23 -21.31 -2.53
C GLN A 445 -6.96 -20.69 -1.92
N ASP A 446 -7.10 -19.91 -0.86
CA ASP A 446 -5.96 -19.31 -0.16
C ASP A 446 -5.19 -20.40 0.63
N GLU A 447 -5.86 -21.46 1.11
CA GLU A 447 -5.20 -22.64 1.67
C GLU A 447 -4.36 -23.41 0.63
N ILE A 448 -4.80 -23.49 -0.63
CA ILE A 448 -4.04 -24.14 -1.72
C ILE A 448 -2.76 -23.36 -2.02
N PHE A 449 -2.85 -22.03 -2.07
CA PHE A 449 -1.68 -21.18 -2.29
C PHE A 449 -0.68 -21.32 -1.13
N GLU A 450 -1.17 -21.26 0.11
CA GLU A 450 -0.34 -21.41 1.31
C GLU A 450 0.31 -22.79 1.41
N SER A 451 -0.44 -23.85 1.15
CA SER A 451 0.09 -25.21 1.15
C SER A 451 1.12 -25.40 0.04
N THR A 452 0.92 -24.81 -1.14
CA THR A 452 1.90 -24.85 -2.24
C THR A 452 3.20 -24.15 -1.84
N ILE A 453 3.13 -22.95 -1.27
CA ILE A 453 4.32 -22.23 -0.78
C ILE A 453 5.00 -23.02 0.34
N LEU A 454 4.25 -23.61 1.27
CA LEU A 454 4.81 -24.35 2.40
C LEU A 454 5.51 -25.65 1.95
N VAL A 455 4.91 -26.39 1.02
CA VAL A 455 5.51 -27.59 0.42
C VAL A 455 6.79 -27.21 -0.32
N MET A 456 6.76 -26.15 -1.12
CA MET A 456 7.94 -25.69 -1.84
C MET A 456 9.03 -25.14 -0.90
N LYS A 457 8.66 -24.43 0.19
CA LYS A 457 9.60 -24.01 1.24
C LYS A 457 10.30 -25.21 1.88
N ARG A 458 9.59 -26.32 2.13
CA ARG A 458 10.20 -27.54 2.63
C ARG A 458 11.19 -28.13 1.62
N ILE A 459 10.86 -28.10 0.34
CA ILE A 459 11.76 -28.51 -0.75
C ILE A 459 13.01 -27.62 -0.78
N VAL A 460 12.84 -26.31 -0.65
CA VAL A 460 13.94 -25.33 -0.61
C VAL A 460 14.82 -25.52 0.63
N ALA A 461 14.24 -25.63 1.82
CA ALA A 461 14.99 -25.86 3.06
C ALA A 461 15.71 -27.22 3.07
N GLU A 462 15.18 -28.21 2.34
CA GLU A 462 15.85 -29.48 2.08
C GLU A 462 16.99 -29.34 1.05
N ALA A 463 16.82 -28.49 0.04
CA ALA A 463 17.86 -28.16 -0.95
C ALA A 463 19.01 -27.34 -0.33
N GLU A 464 18.72 -26.38 0.54
CA GLU A 464 19.71 -25.60 1.32
C GLU A 464 20.51 -26.50 2.26
N ARG A 465 19.83 -27.40 2.99
CA ARG A 465 20.50 -28.42 3.82
C ARG A 465 21.39 -29.35 3.00
N LYS A 466 21.03 -29.62 1.74
CA LYS A 466 21.84 -30.42 0.81
C LYS A 466 22.97 -29.61 0.15
N SER A 467 22.80 -28.31 -0.09
CA SER A 467 23.83 -27.45 -0.68
C SER A 467 24.94 -27.11 0.31
N HIS A 468 24.63 -26.96 1.61
CA HIS A 468 25.65 -26.82 2.67
C HIS A 468 26.55 -28.06 2.82
N LYS A 469 26.19 -29.21 2.22
CA LYS A 469 27.03 -30.41 2.17
C LYS A 469 27.88 -30.54 0.91
N LYS A 470 27.76 -29.64 -0.08
CA LYS A 470 28.61 -29.62 -1.27
C LYS A 470 29.07 -28.19 -1.58
N SER A 471 30.34 -27.91 -1.28
CA SER A 471 31.07 -26.76 -1.82
C SER A 471 31.01 -26.77 -3.36
N PHE A 472 30.11 -25.99 -3.94
CA PHE A 472 30.13 -25.68 -5.37
C PHE A 472 30.83 -24.34 -5.56
N SER A 473 31.90 -24.32 -6.36
CA SER A 473 32.63 -23.10 -6.70
C SER A 473 31.80 -22.20 -7.62
N GLN A 474 31.90 -20.88 -7.37
CA GLN A 474 31.13 -19.79 -7.98
C GLN A 474 31.05 -19.70 -9.53
N PRO A 475 31.98 -20.20 -10.37
CA PRO A 475 31.94 -19.89 -11.81
C PRO A 475 30.83 -20.59 -12.61
N SER A 476 30.32 -21.74 -12.16
CA SER A 476 29.40 -22.56 -12.99
C SER A 476 27.94 -22.08 -12.96
N LEU A 477 27.55 -21.28 -11.96
CA LEU A 477 26.15 -20.88 -11.75
C LEU A 477 25.76 -19.58 -12.46
N MET A 478 26.71 -18.67 -12.73
CA MET A 478 26.45 -17.48 -13.55
C MET A 478 26.11 -17.82 -15.00
N HIS A 479 26.60 -18.95 -15.51
CA HIS A 479 26.37 -19.34 -16.90
C HIS A 479 24.96 -19.90 -17.12
N LEU A 480 24.35 -20.53 -16.12
CA LEU A 480 22.98 -21.04 -16.20
C LEU A 480 21.92 -19.94 -16.13
N SER A 481 22.19 -18.80 -15.47
CA SER A 481 21.27 -17.66 -15.49
C SER A 481 21.29 -16.93 -16.84
N GLN A 482 22.46 -16.81 -17.49
CA GLN A 482 22.58 -16.16 -18.80
C GLN A 482 21.98 -16.97 -19.95
N VAL A 483 22.04 -18.31 -19.90
CA VAL A 483 21.55 -19.18 -20.98
C VAL A 483 20.01 -19.32 -21.00
N TRP A 484 19.33 -18.99 -19.90
CA TRP A 484 17.86 -19.04 -19.83
C TRP A 484 17.19 -17.66 -20.02
N GLU A 485 17.97 -16.59 -20.04
CA GLU A 485 17.51 -15.20 -20.22
C GLU A 485 17.43 -14.75 -21.69
N SER A 486 17.88 -15.58 -22.64
CA SER A 486 17.58 -15.48 -24.08
C SER A 486 16.31 -16.25 -24.44
#